data_AF-A0A928VWQ5-F1
#
_entry.id   AF-A0A928VWQ5-F1
#
_cell.length_a   1.000
_cell.length_b   1.000
_cell.length_c   1.000
_cell.angle_alpha   90.00
_cell.angle_beta   90.00
_cell.angle_gamma   90.00
#
_symmetry.space_group_name_H-M   'P 1'
#
loop_
_entity.id
_entity.type
_entity.pdbx_description
1 polymer ?
#
loop_
_entity_poly.entity_id
_entity_poly.type
_entity_poly.pdbx_seq_one_letter_code
_entity_poly.pdbx_strand_id
1 'polypeptide(L)'
;MEIQQVAQQKCLAHLRRHFLRLIQQPGLHNREIGEAFVTLIDEAFRHYRQWQKNGDESDYQQWAQGFKTQVELTLSTWSSVAGAIAGKLLRSLKQKASQWWYFFDHPHIPPDNNLAERSLRLAVTKRKVSGGSRSLERFEQTAQLLSVVQTCRFQGRSVMDFFVQALMAGAGHTTEYPSLIPEFYT
;
A
#
# COMPACT_ATOMS: atom_id res chain seq x y z
N MET A 1 -13.77 -23.81 -0.90
CA MET A 1 -12.56 -23.03 -0.58
C MET A 1 -13.02 -21.63 -0.22
N GLU A 2 -13.33 -21.42 1.06
CA GLU A 2 -13.64 -20.09 1.56
C GLU A 2 -12.42 -19.21 1.33
N ILE A 3 -12.59 -18.11 0.60
CA ILE A 3 -11.54 -17.10 0.46
C ILE A 3 -11.46 -16.44 1.85
N GLN A 4 -10.57 -16.96 2.69
CA GLN A 4 -10.19 -16.30 3.94
C GLN A 4 -9.79 -14.88 3.55
N GLN A 5 -10.54 -13.90 4.05
CA GLN A 5 -10.33 -12.50 3.70
C GLN A 5 -8.95 -12.10 4.24
N VAL A 6 -7.96 -12.01 3.33
CA VAL A 6 -6.58 -11.72 3.71
C VAL A 6 -6.54 -10.34 4.38
N ALA A 7 -5.94 -10.28 5.56
CA ALA A 7 -5.65 -9.04 6.26
C ALA A 7 -4.87 -8.10 5.33
N GLN A 8 -5.46 -6.95 5.00
CA GLN A 8 -4.89 -6.03 4.01
C GLN A 8 -5.22 -4.59 4.37
N GLN A 9 -4.20 -3.75 4.50
CA GLN A 9 -4.38 -2.30 4.49
C GLN A 9 -4.45 -1.78 3.06
N LYS A 10 -5.55 -1.11 2.71
CA LYS A 10 -5.68 -0.37 1.45
C LYS A 10 -5.10 1.03 1.57
N CYS A 11 -4.53 1.53 0.49
CA CYS A 11 -3.85 2.82 0.49
C CYS A 11 -4.81 4.00 0.71
N LEU A 12 -4.78 4.63 1.89
CA LEU A 12 -5.59 5.83 2.17
C LEU A 12 -5.24 7.00 1.24
N ALA A 13 -4.00 7.09 0.75
CA ALA A 13 -3.62 8.13 -0.23
C ALA A 13 -4.37 7.96 -1.57
N HIS A 14 -4.66 6.71 -1.97
CA HIS A 14 -5.53 6.43 -3.11
C HIS A 14 -6.98 6.82 -2.82
N LEU A 15 -7.51 6.46 -1.64
CA LEU A 15 -8.86 6.83 -1.22
C LEU A 15 -9.04 8.36 -1.21
N ARG A 16 -8.08 9.10 -0.66
CA ARG A 16 -8.04 10.56 -0.68
C ARG A 16 -8.14 11.12 -2.09
N ARG A 17 -7.38 10.57 -3.04
CA ARG A 17 -7.47 10.96 -4.46
C ARG A 17 -8.85 10.71 -5.06
N HIS A 18 -9.54 9.65 -4.67
CA HIS A 18 -10.91 9.40 -5.14
C HIS A 18 -11.88 10.48 -4.64
N PHE A 19 -11.78 10.88 -3.37
CA PHE A 19 -12.62 11.96 -2.83
C PHE A 19 -12.25 13.33 -3.38
N LEU A 20 -10.96 13.63 -3.60
CA LEU A 20 -10.55 14.85 -4.29
C LEU A 20 -11.11 14.95 -5.71
N ARG A 21 -11.17 13.83 -6.44
CA ARG A 21 -11.85 13.80 -7.74
C ARG A 21 -13.35 14.02 -7.60
N LEU A 22 -13.98 13.43 -6.57
CA LEU A 22 -15.40 13.60 -6.30
C LEU A 22 -15.78 15.08 -6.11
N ILE A 23 -14.94 15.85 -5.39
CA ILE A 23 -15.12 17.30 -5.19
C ILE A 23 -15.22 18.05 -6.53
N GLN A 24 -14.48 17.60 -7.55
CA GLN A 24 -14.44 18.23 -8.87
C GLN A 24 -15.58 17.76 -9.80
N GLN A 25 -16.43 16.82 -9.36
CA GLN A 25 -17.51 16.28 -10.18
C GLN A 25 -18.86 16.92 -9.80
N PRO A 26 -19.65 17.40 -10.77
CA PRO A 26 -21.01 17.83 -10.48
C PRO A 26 -21.85 16.66 -9.97
N GLY A 27 -22.75 16.92 -9.03
CA GLY A 27 -23.66 15.92 -8.49
C GLY A 27 -24.11 16.25 -7.08
N LEU A 28 -25.19 15.60 -6.67
CA LEU A 28 -25.83 15.82 -5.37
C LEU A 28 -24.85 15.52 -4.23
N HIS A 29 -24.53 16.57 -3.46
CA HIS A 29 -23.63 16.54 -2.30
C HIS A 29 -22.20 16.04 -2.55
N ASN A 30 -21.75 15.93 -3.81
CA ASN A 30 -20.43 15.38 -4.13
C ASN A 30 -19.29 16.16 -3.45
N ARG A 31 -19.41 17.49 -3.42
CA ARG A 31 -18.40 18.38 -2.85
C ARG A 31 -18.31 18.20 -1.34
N GLU A 32 -19.43 18.29 -0.65
CA GLU A 32 -19.52 18.20 0.81
C GLU A 32 -19.09 16.80 1.30
N ILE A 33 -19.53 15.74 0.61
CA ILE A 33 -19.08 14.37 0.88
C ILE A 33 -17.57 14.27 0.66
N GLY A 34 -17.08 14.80 -0.46
CA GLY A 34 -15.65 14.78 -0.78
C GLY A 34 -14.80 15.48 0.27
N GLU A 35 -15.18 16.69 0.69
CA GLU A 35 -14.49 17.49 1.71
C GLU A 35 -14.52 16.81 3.08
N ALA A 36 -15.67 16.24 3.48
CA ALA A 36 -15.81 15.52 4.74
C ALA A 36 -14.84 14.32 4.83
N PHE A 37 -14.79 13.49 3.79
CA PHE A 37 -13.89 12.32 3.79
C PHE A 37 -12.42 12.67 3.57
N VAL A 38 -12.10 13.73 2.82
CA VAL A 38 -10.71 14.23 2.75
C VAL A 38 -10.23 14.68 4.13
N THR A 39 -11.08 15.39 4.88
CA THR A 39 -10.77 15.85 6.23
C THR A 39 -10.48 14.67 7.17
N LEU A 40 -11.34 13.66 7.18
CA LEU A 40 -11.13 12.43 7.96
C LEU A 40 -9.81 11.74 7.58
N ILE A 41 -9.55 11.56 6.29
CA ILE A 41 -8.31 10.89 5.84
C ILE A 41 -7.07 11.69 6.24
N ASP A 42 -7.11 13.02 6.14
CA ASP A 42 -5.99 13.89 6.52
C ASP A 42 -5.76 13.91 8.04
N GLU A 43 -6.82 13.82 8.84
CA GLU A 43 -6.73 13.59 10.29
C GLU A 43 -6.07 12.25 10.61
N ALA A 44 -6.50 11.18 9.95
CA ALA A 44 -5.93 9.85 10.15
C ALA A 44 -4.42 9.80 9.85
N PHE A 45 -3.98 10.44 8.75
CA PHE A 45 -2.55 10.60 8.45
C PHE A 45 -1.81 11.48 9.46
N ARG A 46 -2.47 12.45 10.07
CA ARG A 46 -1.86 13.33 11.09
C ARG A 46 -1.60 12.56 12.38
N HIS A 47 -2.60 11.87 12.90
CA HIS A 47 -2.47 11.06 14.12
C HIS A 47 -1.50 9.91 13.95
N TYR A 48 -1.52 9.22 12.80
CA TYR A 48 -0.52 8.18 12.52
C TYR A 48 0.91 8.75 12.56
N ARG A 49 1.16 9.91 11.94
CA ARG A 49 2.48 10.56 11.99
C ARG A 49 2.88 11.03 13.39
N GLN A 50 1.91 11.39 14.23
CA GLN A 50 2.14 11.74 15.63
C GLN A 50 2.55 10.49 16.42
N TRP A 51 1.82 9.40 16.24
CA TRP A 51 2.15 8.09 16.84
C TRP A 51 3.55 7.62 16.46
N GLN A 52 3.94 7.73 15.19
CA GLN A 52 5.29 7.38 14.74
C GLN A 52 6.40 8.18 15.44
N LYS A 53 6.10 9.34 16.03
CA LYS A 53 7.07 10.18 16.75
C LYS A 53 7.10 9.90 18.24
N ASN A 54 5.94 9.70 18.87
CA ASN A 54 5.84 9.55 20.33
C ASN A 54 5.85 8.08 20.79
N GLY A 55 5.44 7.14 19.93
CA GLY A 55 5.33 5.72 20.25
C GLY A 55 4.24 5.39 21.27
N ASP A 56 3.34 6.32 21.60
CA ASP A 56 2.32 6.12 22.62
C ASP A 56 1.17 5.27 22.07
N GLU A 57 1.20 3.98 22.40
CA GLU A 57 0.22 3.02 21.92
C GLU A 57 -1.15 3.19 22.58
N SER A 58 -1.21 3.64 23.83
CA SER A 58 -2.47 3.84 24.54
C SER A 58 -3.24 5.04 23.98
N ASP A 59 -2.56 6.18 23.77
CA ASP A 59 -3.14 7.36 23.13
C ASP A 59 -3.63 7.04 21.72
N TYR A 60 -2.83 6.30 20.95
CA TYR A 60 -3.19 5.89 19.59
C TYR A 60 -4.44 5.01 19.56
N GLN A 61 -4.53 3.99 20.42
CA GLN A 61 -5.68 3.09 20.48
C GLN A 61 -6.96 3.83 20.91
N GLN A 62 -6.86 4.72 21.90
CA GLN A 62 -7.99 5.53 22.35
C GLN A 62 -8.50 6.44 21.24
N TRP A 63 -7.59 7.14 20.54
CA TRP A 63 -7.94 7.96 19.38
C TRP A 63 -8.56 7.10 18.27
N ALA A 64 -7.95 5.96 17.93
CA ALA A 64 -8.40 5.10 16.84
C ALA A 64 -9.83 4.59 17.07
N GLN A 65 -10.19 4.26 18.32
CA GLN A 65 -11.55 3.84 18.66
C GLN A 65 -12.58 4.96 18.48
N GLY A 66 -12.28 6.18 18.93
CA GLY A 66 -13.14 7.35 18.70
C GLY A 66 -13.26 7.70 17.22
N PHE A 67 -12.15 7.61 16.49
CA PHE A 67 -12.08 7.91 15.07
C PHE A 67 -12.90 6.90 14.23
N LYS A 68 -12.90 5.61 14.59
CA LYS A 68 -13.77 4.60 13.98
C LYS A 68 -15.24 5.00 14.06
N THR A 69 -15.71 5.43 15.23
CA THR A 69 -17.09 5.92 15.42
C THR A 69 -17.38 7.16 14.58
N GLN A 70 -16.44 8.11 14.49
CA GLN A 70 -16.57 9.30 13.66
C GLN A 70 -16.71 8.96 12.16
N VAL A 71 -15.93 7.99 11.67
CA VAL A 71 -16.02 7.50 10.28
C VAL A 71 -17.38 6.85 10.03
N GLU A 72 -17.85 5.99 10.93
CA GLU A 72 -19.15 5.32 10.81
C GLU A 72 -20.31 6.30 10.83
N LEU A 73 -20.27 7.29 11.72
CA LEU A 73 -21.26 8.37 11.77
C LEU A 73 -21.28 9.15 10.45
N THR A 74 -20.11 9.61 9.99
CA THR A 74 -19.98 10.37 8.73
C THR A 74 -20.49 9.55 7.54
N LEU A 75 -20.15 8.27 7.48
CA LEU A 75 -20.62 7.37 6.43
C LEU A 75 -22.15 7.21 6.48
N SER A 76 -22.73 7.09 7.67
CA SER A 76 -24.18 6.96 7.87
C SER A 76 -24.92 8.24 7.46
N THR A 77 -24.42 9.41 7.86
CA THR A 77 -24.97 10.72 7.50
C THR A 77 -25.07 10.90 5.99
N TRP A 78 -24.00 10.55 5.26
CA TRP A 78 -23.95 10.80 3.82
C TRP A 78 -24.56 9.69 2.96
N SER A 79 -24.60 8.45 3.44
CA SER A 79 -25.07 7.31 2.63
C SER A 79 -26.53 7.43 2.19
N SER A 80 -27.38 8.11 2.97
CA SER A 80 -28.81 8.29 2.67
C SER A 80 -29.10 9.38 1.63
N VAL A 81 -28.20 10.36 1.50
CA VAL A 81 -28.38 11.55 0.65
C VAL A 81 -27.43 11.58 -0.56
N ALA A 82 -26.46 10.67 -0.63
CA ALA A 82 -25.46 10.66 -1.68
C ALA A 82 -26.05 10.33 -3.07
N GLY A 83 -25.68 11.13 -4.07
CA GLY A 83 -25.94 10.80 -5.47
C GLY A 83 -25.19 9.55 -5.95
N ALA A 84 -25.46 9.09 -7.17
CA ALA A 84 -24.95 7.80 -7.68
C ALA A 84 -23.43 7.61 -7.60
N ILE A 85 -22.65 8.65 -7.94
CA ILE A 85 -21.18 8.62 -7.94
C ILE A 85 -20.64 8.50 -6.51
N ALA A 86 -21.01 9.45 -5.63
CA ALA A 86 -20.63 9.44 -4.23
C ALA A 86 -21.10 8.16 -3.53
N GLY A 87 -22.36 7.75 -3.74
CA GLY A 87 -22.94 6.55 -3.16
C GLY A 87 -22.18 5.27 -3.54
N LYS A 88 -21.65 5.17 -4.76
CA LYS A 88 -20.79 4.03 -5.15
C LYS A 88 -19.49 4.01 -4.34
N LEU A 89 -18.88 5.17 -4.12
CA LEU A 89 -17.66 5.28 -3.32
C LEU A 89 -17.93 4.94 -1.85
N LEU A 90 -19.01 5.49 -1.26
CA LEU A 90 -19.41 5.20 0.13
C LEU A 90 -19.76 3.73 0.35
N ARG A 91 -20.50 3.09 -0.58
CA ARG A 91 -20.77 1.65 -0.52
C ARG A 91 -19.48 0.83 -0.56
N SER A 92 -18.53 1.18 -1.43
CA SER A 92 -17.22 0.52 -1.49
C SER A 92 -16.41 0.73 -0.21
N LEU A 93 -16.51 1.90 0.43
CA LEU A 93 -15.86 2.18 1.70
C LEU A 93 -16.45 1.32 2.82
N LYS A 94 -17.78 1.24 2.92
CA LYS A 94 -18.50 0.40 3.89
C LYS A 94 -18.17 -1.09 3.73
N GLN A 95 -18.24 -1.61 2.51
CA GLN A 95 -17.99 -3.04 2.22
C GLN A 95 -16.56 -3.48 2.54
N LYS A 96 -15.60 -2.56 2.53
CA LYS A 96 -14.18 -2.84 2.72
C LYS A 96 -13.61 -2.10 3.92
N ALA A 97 -14.46 -1.74 4.89
CA ALA A 97 -14.07 -0.93 6.05
C ALA A 97 -12.90 -1.54 6.81
N SER A 98 -12.93 -2.85 7.07
CA SER A 98 -11.84 -3.60 7.71
C SER A 98 -10.50 -3.51 6.99
N GLN A 99 -10.51 -3.24 5.68
CA GLN A 99 -9.29 -3.10 4.87
C GLN A 99 -8.81 -1.65 4.75
N TRP A 100 -9.71 -0.67 4.79
CA TRP A 100 -9.35 0.74 4.74
C TRP A 100 -8.79 1.24 6.07
N TRP A 101 -9.24 0.63 7.16
CA TRP A 101 -8.98 1.06 8.54
C TRP A 101 -8.19 0.01 9.32
N TYR A 102 -7.52 -0.91 8.63
CA TYR A 102 -6.78 -2.03 9.24
C TYR A 102 -5.65 -1.55 10.16
N PHE A 103 -4.95 -0.48 9.77
CA PHE A 103 -3.86 0.11 10.55
C PHE A 103 -4.27 0.63 11.94
N PHE A 104 -5.56 0.85 12.19
CA PHE A 104 -6.03 1.25 13.53
C PHE A 104 -5.80 0.17 14.59
N ASP A 105 -5.95 -1.10 14.20
CA ASP A 105 -5.71 -2.24 15.09
C ASP A 105 -4.28 -2.77 14.96
N HIS A 106 -3.55 -2.34 13.93
CA HIS A 106 -2.22 -2.80 13.59
C HIS A 106 -1.31 -1.61 13.22
N PRO A 107 -0.88 -0.80 14.20
CA PRO A 107 -0.18 0.47 13.95
C PRO A 107 1.19 0.30 13.29
N HIS A 108 1.80 -0.87 13.36
CA HIS A 108 3.02 -1.20 12.61
C HIS A 108 2.80 -1.28 11.09
N ILE A 109 1.55 -1.29 10.63
CA ILE A 109 1.20 -1.29 9.21
C ILE A 109 0.81 0.14 8.82
N PRO A 110 1.52 0.77 7.85
CA PRO A 110 1.23 2.14 7.49
C PRO A 110 -0.15 2.29 6.80
N PRO A 111 -0.85 3.42 6.99
CA PRO A 111 -2.14 3.70 6.35
C PRO A 111 -2.05 3.82 4.81
N ASP A 112 -0.84 4.00 4.28
CA ASP A 112 -0.57 3.93 2.86
C ASP A 112 0.07 2.59 2.47
N ASN A 113 -0.23 2.12 1.26
CA ASN A 113 0.34 0.88 0.74
C ASN A 113 1.57 1.16 -0.13
N ASN A 114 2.30 2.25 0.13
CA ASN A 114 3.34 2.74 -0.78
C ASN A 114 4.47 1.70 -0.96
N LEU A 115 4.85 1.00 0.10
CA LEU A 115 5.89 -0.02 0.04
C LEU A 115 5.49 -1.16 -0.90
N ALA A 116 4.32 -1.77 -0.71
CA ALA A 116 3.88 -2.87 -1.57
C ALA A 116 3.65 -2.39 -3.02
N GLU A 117 3.07 -1.19 -3.22
CA GLU A 117 2.90 -0.60 -4.54
C GLU A 117 4.25 -0.38 -5.25
N ARG A 118 5.27 0.12 -4.55
CA ARG A 118 6.63 0.28 -5.10
C ARG A 118 7.27 -1.08 -5.40
N SER A 119 7.13 -2.05 -4.51
CA SER A 119 7.64 -3.42 -4.68
C SER A 119 6.98 -4.17 -5.84
N LEU A 120 5.76 -3.82 -6.24
CA LEU A 120 5.12 -4.46 -7.41
C LEU A 120 5.34 -3.69 -8.72
N ARG A 121 5.66 -2.39 -8.64
CA ARG A 121 5.72 -1.50 -9.81
C ARG A 121 6.69 -1.98 -10.88
N LEU A 122 7.88 -2.44 -10.51
CA LEU A 122 8.88 -2.89 -11.49
C LEU A 122 8.36 -4.09 -12.29
N ALA A 123 7.82 -5.10 -11.61
CA ALA A 123 7.27 -6.29 -12.25
C ALA A 123 6.07 -5.96 -13.15
N VAL A 124 5.15 -5.11 -12.68
CA VAL A 124 3.98 -4.68 -13.45
C VAL A 124 4.39 -3.90 -14.70
N THR A 125 5.32 -2.94 -14.57
CA THR A 125 5.84 -2.17 -15.70
C THR A 125 6.56 -3.07 -16.70
N LYS A 126 7.45 -3.97 -16.24
CA LYS A 126 8.15 -4.94 -17.09
C LYS A 126 7.14 -5.76 -17.89
N ARG A 127 6.15 -6.34 -17.22
CA ARG A 127 5.11 -7.15 -17.87
C ARG A 127 4.35 -6.34 -18.92
N LYS A 128 3.97 -5.11 -18.60
CA LYS A 128 3.23 -4.23 -19.52
C LYS A 128 4.04 -3.90 -20.78
N VAL A 129 5.31 -3.55 -20.63
CA VAL A 129 6.20 -3.19 -21.75
C VAL A 129 6.57 -4.40 -22.60
N SER A 130 6.85 -5.56 -21.97
CA SER A 130 7.31 -6.76 -22.67
C SER A 130 6.18 -7.68 -23.16
N GLY A 131 4.92 -7.36 -22.92
CA GLY A 131 3.77 -8.23 -23.21
C GLY A 131 3.68 -9.48 -22.31
N GLY A 132 4.42 -9.54 -21.20
CA GLY A 132 4.46 -10.68 -20.29
C GLY A 132 5.28 -11.87 -20.79
N SER A 133 5.18 -13.01 -20.08
CA SER A 133 5.86 -14.26 -20.41
C SER A 133 4.86 -15.26 -21.02
N ARG A 134 5.27 -15.97 -22.07
CA ARG A 134 4.42 -16.97 -22.77
C ARG A 134 4.59 -18.40 -22.25
N SER A 135 5.54 -18.63 -21.35
CA SER A 135 5.74 -19.90 -20.64
C SER A 135 6.00 -19.63 -19.16
N LEU A 136 5.71 -20.62 -18.32
CA LEU A 136 5.96 -20.57 -16.88
C LEU A 136 7.45 -20.41 -16.59
N GLU A 137 8.30 -21.15 -17.30
CA GLU A 137 9.76 -21.06 -17.17
C GLU A 137 10.29 -19.62 -17.37
N ARG A 138 9.87 -18.94 -18.45
CA ARG A 138 10.27 -17.54 -18.68
C ARG A 138 9.68 -16.58 -17.66
N PHE A 139 8.53 -16.92 -17.09
CA PHE A 139 7.93 -16.15 -16.00
C PHE A 139 8.79 -16.26 -14.73
N GLU A 140 9.20 -17.48 -14.36
CA GLU A 140 10.05 -17.75 -13.20
C GLU A 140 11.42 -17.08 -13.33
N GLN A 141 12.08 -17.22 -14.48
CA GLN A 141 13.36 -16.54 -14.77
C GLN A 141 13.23 -15.01 -14.65
N THR A 142 12.15 -14.44 -15.20
CA THR A 142 11.86 -13.01 -15.06
C THR A 142 11.66 -12.63 -13.59
N ALA A 143 10.90 -13.43 -12.83
CA ALA A 143 10.61 -13.17 -11.43
C ALA A 143 11.88 -13.22 -10.56
N GLN A 144 12.78 -14.17 -10.81
CA GLN A 144 14.08 -14.27 -10.15
C GLN A 144 14.94 -13.04 -10.41
N LEU A 145 15.09 -12.63 -11.68
CA LEU A 145 15.85 -11.43 -12.04
C LEU A 145 15.29 -10.17 -11.40
N LEU A 146 13.97 -10.00 -11.43
CA LEU A 146 13.31 -8.86 -10.79
C LEU A 146 13.53 -8.87 -9.28
N SER A 147 13.48 -10.04 -8.64
CA SER A 147 13.75 -10.18 -7.21
C SER A 147 15.16 -9.71 -6.85
N VAL A 148 16.18 -10.14 -7.59
CA VAL A 148 17.57 -9.68 -7.41
C VAL A 148 17.67 -8.17 -7.56
N VAL A 149 17.14 -7.63 -8.66
CA VAL A 149 17.18 -6.18 -8.96
C VAL A 149 16.52 -5.36 -7.85
N GLN A 150 15.36 -5.81 -7.37
CA GLN A 150 14.60 -5.10 -6.35
C GLN A 150 15.29 -5.17 -4.99
N THR A 151 15.86 -6.31 -4.61
CA THR A 151 16.60 -6.46 -3.37
C THR A 151 17.86 -5.59 -3.37
N CYS A 152 18.66 -5.59 -4.44
CA CYS A 152 19.82 -4.71 -4.55
C CYS A 152 19.43 -3.23 -4.42
N ARG A 153 18.38 -2.79 -5.13
CA ARG A 153 17.89 -1.41 -5.04
C ARG A 153 17.39 -1.06 -3.64
N PHE A 154 16.70 -1.97 -2.97
CA PHE A 154 16.22 -1.78 -1.60
C PHE A 154 17.38 -1.64 -0.61
N GLN A 155 18.46 -2.39 -0.82
CA GLN A 155 19.69 -2.34 -0.01
C GLN A 155 20.63 -1.19 -0.39
N GLY A 156 20.30 -0.36 -1.38
CA GLY A 156 21.20 0.69 -1.88
C GLY A 156 22.44 0.19 -2.61
N ARG A 157 22.44 -1.06 -3.09
CA ARG A 157 23.57 -1.71 -3.78
C ARG A 157 23.45 -1.58 -5.30
N SER A 158 24.60 -1.54 -5.96
CA SER A 158 24.70 -1.59 -7.42
C SER A 158 24.23 -2.95 -7.95
N VAL A 159 23.19 -2.93 -8.79
CA VAL A 159 22.66 -4.12 -9.45
C VAL A 159 23.68 -4.72 -10.41
N MET A 160 24.42 -3.87 -11.13
CA MET A 160 25.41 -4.32 -12.11
C MET A 160 26.59 -4.99 -11.42
N ASP A 161 27.10 -4.41 -10.34
CA ASP A 161 28.23 -4.99 -9.60
C ASP A 161 27.83 -6.33 -8.98
N PHE A 162 26.59 -6.46 -8.47
CA PHE A 162 26.06 -7.73 -7.99
C PHE A 162 26.07 -8.80 -9.09
N PHE A 163 25.58 -8.48 -10.29
CA PHE A 163 25.58 -9.44 -11.40
C PHE A 163 27.00 -9.81 -11.86
N VAL A 164 27.93 -8.84 -11.91
CA VAL A 164 29.33 -9.12 -12.24
C VAL A 164 29.93 -10.09 -11.22
N GLN A 165 29.77 -9.82 -9.93
CA GLN A 165 30.25 -10.70 -8.87
C GLN A 165 29.64 -12.11 -8.97
N ALA A 166 28.33 -12.20 -9.22
CA ALA A 166 27.65 -13.49 -9.33
C ALA A 166 28.12 -14.30 -10.55
N LEU A 167 28.34 -13.64 -11.68
CA LEU A 167 28.85 -14.28 -12.90
C LEU A 167 30.32 -14.69 -12.75
N MET A 168 31.16 -13.86 -12.12
CA MET A 168 32.56 -14.20 -11.83
C MET A 168 32.68 -15.41 -10.90
N ALA A 169 31.86 -15.46 -9.84
CA ALA A 169 31.79 -16.62 -8.95
C ALA A 169 31.32 -17.88 -9.70
N GLY A 170 30.26 -17.76 -10.51
CA GLY A 170 29.77 -18.87 -11.34
C GLY A 170 30.77 -19.39 -12.38
N ALA A 171 31.67 -18.54 -12.87
CA ALA A 171 32.75 -18.90 -13.79
C ALA A 171 34.02 -19.43 -13.08
N GLY A 172 34.02 -19.50 -11.75
CA GLY A 172 35.17 -19.99 -10.97
C GLY A 172 36.31 -18.97 -10.80
N HIS A 173 36.08 -17.69 -11.10
CA HIS A 173 37.07 -16.63 -10.91
C HIS A 173 37.17 -16.15 -9.46
N THR A 174 36.16 -16.41 -8.63
CA THR A 174 36.13 -16.11 -7.19
C THR A 174 35.52 -17.28 -6.42
N THR A 175 35.93 -17.48 -5.17
CA THR A 175 35.39 -18.53 -4.28
C THR A 175 34.15 -18.10 -3.51
N GLU A 176 33.85 -16.79 -3.46
CA GLU A 176 32.71 -16.25 -2.71
C GLU A 176 31.59 -15.80 -3.66
N TYR A 177 30.36 -16.23 -3.36
CA TYR A 177 29.16 -15.79 -4.05
C TYR A 177 28.58 -14.55 -3.37
N PRO A 178 28.15 -13.53 -4.13
CA PRO A 178 27.52 -12.37 -3.52
C PRO A 178 26.16 -12.77 -2.93
N SER A 179 25.97 -12.48 -1.64
CA SER A 179 24.70 -12.72 -0.95
C SER A 179 23.73 -11.55 -1.13
N LEU A 180 22.44 -11.86 -1.23
CA LEU A 180 21.33 -10.89 -1.11
C LEU A 180 20.71 -10.86 0.28
N ILE A 181 21.07 -11.79 1.16
CA ILE A 181 20.62 -11.81 2.55
C ILE A 181 21.51 -10.81 3.30
N PRO A 182 20.94 -9.76 3.94
CA PRO A 182 21.71 -8.84 4.76
C PRO A 182 22.40 -9.60 5.90
N GLU A 183 23.68 -9.33 6.11
CA GLU A 183 24.37 -9.73 7.33
C GLU A 183 23.92 -8.79 8.45
N PHE A 184 23.04 -9.28 9.31
CA PHE A 184 22.70 -8.54 10.52
C PHE A 184 23.89 -8.67 11.48
N TYR A 185 24.68 -7.60 11.63
CA TYR A 185 25.56 -7.48 12.77
C TYR A 185 24.68 -7.44 14.02
N THR A 186 24.93 -8.36 14.95
CA THR A 186 24.26 -8.47 16.25
C THR A 186 24.69 -7.34 17.17
#